data_AF-Q5DAV6-F1
#
_entry.id   AF-Q5DAV6-F1
#
_cell.length_a   1.000
_cell.length_b   1.000
_cell.length_c   1.000
_cell.angle_alpha   90.00
_cell.angle_beta   90.00
_cell.angle_gamma   90.00
#
_symmetry.space_group_name_H-M   'P 1'
#
loop_
_entity.id
_entity.type
_entity.pdbx_description
1 polymer ?
#
loop_
_entity_poly.entity_id
_entity_poly.type
_entity_poly.pdbx_seq_one_letter_code
_entity_poly.pdbx_strand_id
1 'polypeptide(L)'
;MSLHKILSLALLFELTSICTAQSDNYTYFNVSGCLALFARSISVKFVNGKTANVVPIPSSSLSLSPISGCTDIKSILVFTSSNVGEVTSLNVSMGFSQSGRYWSLSDSSLSIVCQGDSKYCINVPGNPLSMKWAEAPLSLGYKCTKPPVASAILPAGSGNSVSIQFSSLQVQPFGVKNGVFGDVTDCVGYFSIGVWSSLIVSILLVSVLTYGLVMLTSVQPNEIYEDPKKKMIQLGADN
;
A
#
# COMPACT_ATOMS: atom_id res chain seq x y z
N MET A 1 -31.18 33.84 -16.42
CA MET A 1 -30.45 33.99 -15.14
C MET A 1 -30.42 32.66 -14.39
N SER A 2 -29.82 31.60 -14.95
CA SER A 2 -29.81 30.27 -14.30
C SER A 2 -28.87 29.30 -15.01
N LEU A 3 -27.56 29.45 -14.82
CA LEU A 3 -26.58 28.36 -15.04
C LEU A 3 -25.26 28.67 -14.32
N HIS A 4 -24.86 29.94 -14.30
CA HIS A 4 -23.63 30.40 -13.66
C HIS A 4 -23.65 30.29 -12.11
N LYS A 5 -24.84 30.30 -11.49
CA LYS A 5 -24.99 30.10 -10.04
C LYS A 5 -24.90 28.63 -9.60
N ILE A 6 -25.17 27.69 -10.50
CA ILE A 6 -25.11 26.25 -10.19
C ILE A 6 -23.65 25.77 -10.25
N LEU A 7 -22.85 26.31 -11.18
CA LEU A 7 -21.44 25.97 -11.31
C LEU A 7 -20.57 26.51 -10.16
N SER A 8 -20.96 27.64 -9.56
CA SER A 8 -20.27 28.19 -8.39
C SER A 8 -20.57 27.45 -7.08
N LEU A 9 -21.65 26.66 -7.02
CA LEU A 9 -22.02 25.89 -5.82
C LEU A 9 -21.36 24.51 -5.79
N ALA A 10 -20.95 23.99 -6.94
CA ALA A 10 -20.25 22.71 -7.06
C ALA A 10 -18.75 22.79 -6.73
N LEU A 11 -18.18 24.01 -6.72
CA LEU A 11 -16.74 24.26 -6.50
C LEU A 11 -16.38 24.62 -5.04
N LEU A 12 -17.35 24.55 -4.13
CA LEU A 12 -17.17 24.81 -2.69
C LEU A 12 -17.22 23.53 -1.83
N PHE A 13 -17.33 22.35 -2.44
CA PHE A 13 -17.12 21.08 -1.75
C PHE A 13 -15.63 20.71 -1.71
N GLU A 14 -14.81 21.71 -1.36
CA GLU A 14 -13.43 21.50 -0.95
C GLU A 14 -13.44 20.77 0.40
N LEU A 15 -12.64 19.71 0.40
CA LEU A 15 -12.04 19.01 1.52
C LEU A 15 -12.18 19.70 2.89
N THR A 16 -13.26 19.41 3.60
CA THR A 16 -13.16 19.24 5.05
C THR A 16 -13.14 17.75 5.32
N SER A 17 -11.99 17.14 5.04
CA SER A 17 -11.62 15.92 5.74
C SER A 17 -11.45 16.32 7.20
N ILE A 18 -12.54 16.18 7.96
CA ILE A 18 -12.48 16.23 9.42
C ILE A 18 -11.64 15.01 9.79
N CYS A 19 -10.32 15.19 9.88
CA CYS A 19 -9.50 14.33 10.72
C CYS A 19 -9.98 14.59 12.14
N THR A 20 -11.01 13.86 12.55
CA THR A 20 -11.20 13.59 13.96
C THR A 20 -9.90 12.93 14.40
N ALA A 21 -9.12 13.64 15.21
CA ALA A 21 -8.06 13.03 15.99
C ALA A 21 -8.76 12.05 16.95
N GLN A 22 -9.04 10.85 16.44
CA GLN A 22 -9.47 9.73 17.24
C GLN A 22 -8.34 9.48 18.22
N SER A 23 -8.64 9.48 19.53
CA SER A 23 -7.69 9.19 20.60
C SER A 23 -6.94 7.89 20.28
N ASP A 24 -5.72 8.01 19.75
CA ASP A 24 -5.02 6.89 19.14
C ASP A 24 -4.32 6.05 20.21
N ASN A 25 -4.97 4.96 20.60
CA ASN A 25 -4.35 3.83 21.27
C ASN A 25 -3.43 3.10 20.26
N TYR A 26 -2.27 3.70 19.95
CA TYR A 26 -1.26 3.07 19.09
C TYR A 26 -0.48 2.01 19.85
N THR A 27 0.00 1.01 19.13
CA THR A 27 0.90 -0.03 19.66
C THR A 27 2.28 0.20 19.09
N TYR A 28 3.28 0.33 19.96
CA TYR A 28 4.67 0.47 19.57
C TYR A 28 5.52 -0.52 20.38
N PHE A 29 6.29 -1.35 19.65
CA PHE A 29 7.22 -2.31 20.22
C PHE A 29 8.65 -1.95 19.78
N ASN A 30 9.55 -1.94 20.76
CA ASN A 30 10.98 -1.77 20.54
C ASN A 30 11.71 -2.97 21.17
N VAL A 31 12.24 -3.84 20.33
CA VAL A 31 13.02 -5.02 20.73
C VAL A 31 14.48 -4.62 20.75
N SER A 32 15.01 -4.26 21.93
CA SER A 32 16.43 -4.00 22.18
C SER A 32 17.13 -3.11 21.13
N GLY A 33 16.41 -2.20 20.50
CA GLY A 33 16.93 -1.34 19.43
C GLY A 33 17.30 -2.06 18.13
N CYS A 34 16.96 -3.33 17.93
CA CYS A 34 17.25 -4.09 16.71
C CYS A 34 16.05 -4.22 15.77
N LEU A 35 14.84 -4.33 16.36
CA LEU A 35 13.58 -4.41 15.66
C LEU A 35 12.57 -3.47 16.29
N ALA A 36 11.81 -2.77 15.46
CA ALA A 36 10.72 -1.92 15.89
C ALA A 36 9.47 -2.21 15.07
N LEU A 37 8.31 -2.17 15.73
CA LEU A 37 7.01 -2.27 15.10
C LEU A 37 6.07 -1.22 15.66
N PHE A 38 5.31 -0.59 14.77
CA PHE A 38 4.27 0.37 15.07
C PHE A 38 2.99 -0.04 14.34
N ALA A 39 1.87 -0.01 15.04
CA ALA A 39 0.55 -0.20 14.47
C ALA A 39 -0.44 0.76 15.13
N ARG A 40 -1.32 1.40 14.35
CA ARG A 40 -2.36 2.29 14.90
C ARG A 40 -3.51 1.49 15.52
N SER A 41 -3.94 0.42 14.87
CA SER A 41 -4.91 -0.50 15.44
C SER A 41 -4.68 -1.92 14.94
N ILE A 42 -4.96 -2.87 15.82
CA ILE A 42 -4.89 -4.31 15.54
C ILE A 42 -6.27 -4.88 15.84
N SER A 43 -6.82 -5.64 14.91
CA SER A 43 -8.11 -6.31 15.10
C SER A 43 -8.08 -7.71 14.53
N VAL A 44 -8.85 -8.60 15.13
CA VAL A 44 -9.01 -9.98 14.66
C VAL A 44 -10.41 -10.14 14.13
N LYS A 45 -10.52 -10.56 12.88
CA LYS A 45 -11.78 -10.88 12.23
C LYS A 45 -11.96 -12.38 12.22
N PHE A 46 -13.03 -12.83 12.86
CA PHE A 46 -13.50 -14.21 12.84
C PHE A 46 -14.66 -14.30 11.85
N VAL A 47 -14.65 -15.31 11.00
CA VAL A 47 -15.73 -15.62 10.08
C VAL A 47 -16.11 -17.07 10.28
N ASN A 48 -17.36 -17.31 10.63
CA ASN A 48 -17.96 -18.62 10.77
C ASN A 48 -19.14 -18.71 9.79
N GLY A 49 -18.91 -19.35 8.64
CA GLY A 49 -19.86 -19.38 7.53
C GLY A 49 -20.26 -17.98 7.06
N LYS A 50 -21.49 -17.57 7.37
CA LYS A 50 -22.06 -16.26 6.98
C LYS A 50 -21.89 -15.15 8.02
N THR A 51 -21.47 -15.49 9.24
CA THR A 51 -21.32 -14.52 10.32
C THR A 51 -19.87 -14.07 10.41
N ALA A 52 -19.65 -12.75 10.50
CA ALA A 52 -18.32 -12.18 10.69
C ALA A 52 -18.36 -11.29 11.93
N ASN A 53 -17.40 -11.47 12.83
CA ASN A 53 -17.19 -10.63 14.00
C ASN A 53 -15.77 -10.07 13.99
N VAL A 54 -15.62 -8.79 14.34
CA VAL A 54 -14.31 -8.12 14.40
C VAL A 54 -14.07 -7.70 15.84
N VAL A 55 -13.01 -8.25 16.44
CA VAL A 55 -12.60 -7.95 17.81
C VAL A 55 -11.38 -7.01 17.74
N PRO A 56 -11.54 -5.73 18.10
CA PRO A 56 -10.39 -4.82 18.23
C PRO A 56 -9.55 -5.20 19.45
N ILE A 57 -8.24 -5.24 19.30
CA ILE A 57 -7.29 -5.48 20.39
C ILE A 57 -6.81 -4.13 20.90
N PRO A 58 -7.08 -3.77 22.17
CA PRO A 58 -6.60 -2.52 22.72
C PRO A 58 -5.07 -2.56 22.91
N SER A 59 -4.39 -1.43 22.71
CA SER A 59 -2.94 -1.34 22.89
C SER A 59 -2.50 -1.64 24.33
N SER A 60 -3.36 -1.39 25.31
CA SER A 60 -3.07 -1.63 26.74
C SER A 60 -2.99 -3.11 27.12
N SER A 61 -3.62 -4.02 26.36
CA SER A 61 -3.57 -5.46 26.63
C SER A 61 -2.41 -6.16 25.91
N LEU A 62 -1.72 -5.46 25.02
CA LEU A 62 -0.65 -5.98 24.19
C LEU A 62 0.69 -5.90 24.95
N SER A 63 1.38 -7.03 24.99
CA SER A 63 2.69 -7.16 25.64
C SER A 63 3.68 -7.86 24.72
N LEU A 64 4.94 -7.44 24.81
CA LEU A 64 6.04 -8.02 24.04
C LEU A 64 6.53 -9.29 24.74
N SER A 65 6.67 -10.39 24.01
CA SER A 65 7.21 -11.64 24.54
C SER A 65 8.75 -11.61 24.59
N PRO A 66 9.39 -12.20 25.61
CA PRO A 66 10.85 -12.26 25.73
C PRO A 66 11.53 -13.10 24.63
N ILE A 67 10.74 -13.86 23.85
CA ILE A 67 11.23 -14.61 22.67
C ILE A 67 11.54 -13.65 21.50
N SER A 68 11.04 -12.42 21.55
CA SER A 68 11.34 -11.43 20.52
C SER A 68 12.82 -11.04 20.54
N GLY A 69 13.45 -11.11 19.38
CA GLY A 69 14.88 -10.90 19.24
C GLY A 69 15.32 -10.81 17.79
N CYS A 70 16.54 -10.30 17.58
CA CYS A 70 17.12 -10.17 16.26
C CYS A 70 18.49 -10.82 16.22
N THR A 71 18.76 -11.48 15.10
CA THR A 71 20.08 -11.95 14.69
C THR A 71 20.46 -11.21 13.41
N ASP A 72 21.68 -11.41 12.91
CA ASP A 72 22.14 -10.74 11.70
C ASP A 72 21.32 -11.09 10.45
N ILE A 73 20.64 -12.25 10.44
CA ILE A 73 19.94 -12.78 9.26
C ILE A 73 18.44 -12.95 9.52
N LYS A 74 18.04 -13.23 10.75
CA LYS A 74 16.64 -13.48 11.12
C LYS A 74 16.23 -12.64 12.32
N SER A 75 15.05 -12.07 12.29
CA SER A 75 14.46 -11.42 13.45
C SER A 75 13.06 -11.95 13.69
N ILE A 76 12.71 -12.11 14.96
CA ILE A 76 11.45 -12.70 15.38
C ILE A 76 10.80 -11.70 16.33
N LEU A 77 9.57 -11.33 16.02
CA LEU A 77 8.71 -10.53 16.88
C LEU A 77 7.54 -11.39 17.33
N VAL A 78 7.41 -11.54 18.64
CA VAL A 78 6.29 -12.25 19.25
C VAL A 78 5.62 -11.30 20.23
N PHE A 79 4.32 -11.07 20.04
CA PHE A 79 3.52 -10.29 20.97
C PHE A 79 2.27 -11.06 21.37
N THR A 80 1.86 -10.84 22.61
CA THR A 80 0.73 -11.52 23.21
C THR A 80 -0.28 -10.51 23.73
N SER A 81 -1.54 -10.93 23.77
CA SER A 81 -2.62 -10.17 24.41
C SER A 81 -3.45 -11.13 25.27
N SER A 82 -3.94 -10.63 26.40
CA SER A 82 -4.74 -11.41 27.34
C SER A 82 -6.10 -10.76 27.59
N ASN A 83 -7.13 -11.57 27.77
CA ASN A 83 -8.50 -11.19 28.16
C ASN A 83 -9.08 -10.01 27.36
N VAL A 84 -9.21 -10.16 26.05
CA VAL A 84 -9.82 -9.16 25.16
C VAL A 84 -11.13 -9.69 24.60
N GLY A 85 -12.24 -9.26 25.20
CA GLY A 85 -13.58 -9.70 24.81
C GLY A 85 -13.72 -11.22 24.92
N GLU A 86 -14.03 -11.90 23.81
CA GLU A 86 -14.17 -13.36 23.75
C GLU A 86 -12.82 -14.12 23.67
N VAL A 87 -11.69 -13.40 23.56
CA VAL A 87 -10.35 -13.98 23.40
C VAL A 87 -9.60 -13.99 24.74
N THR A 88 -9.34 -15.18 25.28
CA THR A 88 -8.61 -15.37 26.54
C THR A 88 -7.12 -15.09 26.36
N SER A 89 -6.51 -15.67 25.32
CA SER A 89 -5.10 -15.44 25.01
C SER A 89 -4.89 -15.40 23.50
N LEU A 90 -4.16 -14.39 23.04
CA LEU A 90 -3.72 -14.22 21.67
C LEU A 90 -2.21 -14.17 21.65
N ASN A 91 -1.59 -14.92 20.75
CA ASN A 91 -0.16 -14.92 20.52
C ASN A 91 0.08 -14.85 19.01
N VAL A 92 0.81 -13.83 18.58
CA VAL A 92 1.15 -13.59 17.18
C VAL A 92 2.66 -13.61 17.07
N SER A 93 3.18 -14.48 16.22
CA SER A 93 4.59 -14.51 15.86
C SER A 93 4.79 -14.04 14.42
N MET A 94 5.80 -13.20 14.21
CA MET A 94 6.23 -12.71 12.91
C MET A 94 7.75 -12.84 12.84
N GLY A 95 8.22 -13.66 11.93
CA GLY A 95 9.61 -13.94 11.63
C GLY A 95 10.00 -13.30 10.30
N PHE A 96 11.02 -12.46 10.34
CA PHE A 96 11.61 -11.80 9.19
C PHE A 96 12.94 -12.46 8.87
N SER A 97 13.20 -12.69 7.59
CA SER A 97 14.45 -13.27 7.11
C SER A 97 15.08 -12.37 6.06
N GLN A 98 16.38 -12.18 6.18
CA GLN A 98 17.18 -11.48 5.20
C GLN A 98 17.57 -12.43 4.05
N SER A 99 17.33 -11.99 2.82
CA SER A 99 17.79 -12.62 1.58
C SER A 99 18.63 -11.62 0.79
N GLY A 100 19.95 -11.67 0.98
CA GLY A 100 20.88 -10.75 0.32
C GLY A 100 20.74 -9.32 0.85
N ARG A 101 20.29 -8.39 -0.01
CA ARG A 101 20.09 -6.96 0.33
C ARG A 101 18.66 -6.61 0.74
N TYR A 102 17.76 -7.58 0.69
CA TYR A 102 16.36 -7.41 1.05
C TYR A 102 16.04 -8.27 2.25
N TRP A 103 15.04 -7.85 3.02
CA TRP A 103 14.40 -8.68 4.01
C TRP A 103 12.94 -8.87 3.62
N SER A 104 12.40 -10.02 3.99
CA SER A 104 11.00 -10.34 3.81
C SER A 104 10.45 -11.07 5.03
N LEU A 105 9.13 -11.03 5.17
CA LEU A 105 8.41 -11.79 6.17
C LEU A 105 8.37 -13.28 5.75
N SER A 106 9.06 -14.15 6.50
CA SER A 106 9.23 -15.56 6.17
C SER A 106 8.22 -16.45 6.89
N ASP A 107 8.21 -16.38 8.21
CA ASP A 107 7.47 -17.28 9.07
C ASP A 107 6.50 -16.46 9.90
N SER A 108 5.24 -16.85 9.96
CA SER A 108 4.28 -16.15 10.79
C SER A 108 3.25 -17.13 11.30
N SER A 109 2.91 -17.03 12.58
CA SER A 109 1.93 -17.91 13.19
C SER A 109 0.99 -17.17 14.13
N LEU A 110 -0.22 -17.71 14.22
CA LEU A 110 -1.28 -17.22 15.08
C LEU A 110 -1.73 -18.32 16.02
N SER A 111 -1.71 -18.04 17.32
CA SER A 111 -2.37 -18.86 18.32
C SER A 111 -3.44 -18.03 19.03
N ILE A 112 -4.67 -18.53 19.03
CA ILE A 112 -5.82 -17.91 19.70
C ILE A 112 -6.51 -18.96 20.55
N VAL A 113 -6.72 -18.63 21.81
CA VAL A 113 -7.54 -19.39 22.75
C VAL A 113 -8.75 -18.55 23.12
N CYS A 114 -9.92 -19.06 22.82
CA CYS A 114 -11.20 -18.42 23.10
C CYS A 114 -11.73 -18.81 24.47
N GLN A 115 -12.62 -18.00 25.01
CA GLN A 115 -13.40 -18.34 26.19
C GLN A 115 -14.43 -19.44 25.85
N GLY A 116 -14.74 -20.33 26.81
CA GLY A 116 -15.61 -21.50 26.57
C GLY A 116 -17.02 -21.18 26.06
N ASP A 117 -17.55 -19.99 26.36
CA ASP A 117 -18.90 -19.54 25.96
C ASP A 117 -18.89 -18.65 24.70
N SER A 118 -17.78 -18.52 23.99
CA SER A 118 -17.66 -17.61 22.85
C SER A 118 -18.51 -18.07 21.66
N LYS A 119 -19.32 -17.18 21.11
CA LYS A 119 -20.21 -17.49 19.98
C LYS A 119 -19.52 -17.35 18.62
N TYR A 120 -18.50 -16.48 18.54
CA TYR A 120 -17.84 -16.14 17.26
C TYR A 120 -16.34 -16.45 17.24
N CYS A 121 -15.70 -16.54 18.40
CA CYS A 121 -14.29 -16.86 18.49
C CYS A 121 -14.01 -18.32 18.08
N ILE A 122 -12.90 -18.52 17.34
CA ILE A 122 -12.46 -19.83 16.87
C ILE A 122 -11.06 -20.07 17.42
N ASN A 123 -10.85 -21.20 18.09
CA ASN A 123 -9.54 -21.60 18.59
C ASN A 123 -8.61 -21.92 17.42
N VAL A 124 -7.42 -21.31 17.44
CA VAL A 124 -6.39 -21.52 16.42
C VAL A 124 -5.12 -22.02 17.11
N PRO A 125 -4.72 -23.29 16.91
CA PRO A 125 -3.52 -23.84 17.54
C PRO A 125 -2.25 -23.52 16.73
N GLY A 126 -1.77 -22.28 16.79
CA GLY A 126 -0.46 -21.92 16.25
C GLY A 126 -0.33 -22.03 14.73
N ASN A 127 -1.44 -21.89 14.00
CA ASN A 127 -1.48 -22.04 12.56
C ASN A 127 -0.68 -20.95 11.84
N PRO A 128 -0.08 -21.25 10.68
CA PRO A 128 0.64 -20.26 9.90
C PRO A 128 -0.29 -19.20 9.32
N LEU A 129 0.19 -17.96 9.24
CA LEU A 129 -0.52 -16.85 8.61
C LEU A 129 -0.07 -16.68 7.15
N SER A 130 -1.04 -16.47 6.26
CA SER A 130 -0.76 -16.08 4.88
C SER A 130 -0.54 -14.56 4.83
N MET A 131 0.68 -14.14 5.15
CA MET A 131 1.13 -12.74 5.08
C MET A 131 2.46 -12.69 4.32
N LYS A 132 2.42 -12.25 3.06
CA LYS A 132 3.61 -12.12 2.19
C LYS A 132 3.76 -10.72 1.59
N TRP A 133 3.20 -9.71 2.26
CA TRP A 133 3.15 -8.34 1.72
C TRP A 133 4.30 -7.45 2.21
N ALA A 134 5.06 -7.86 3.24
CA ALA A 134 6.16 -7.07 3.80
C ALA A 134 7.51 -7.51 3.20
N GLU A 135 8.10 -6.63 2.39
CA GLU A 135 9.44 -6.77 1.83
C GLU A 135 10.04 -5.37 1.67
N ALA A 136 11.30 -5.20 2.10
CA ALA A 136 12.04 -3.96 1.89
C ALA A 136 13.56 -4.21 1.87
N PRO A 137 14.37 -3.26 1.37
CA PRO A 137 15.82 -3.32 1.50
C PRO A 137 16.28 -3.31 2.96
N LEU A 138 17.44 -3.90 3.26
CA LEU A 138 17.98 -4.07 4.63
C LEU A 138 18.11 -2.78 5.44
N SER A 139 18.41 -1.66 4.78
CA SER A 139 18.56 -0.35 5.43
C SER A 139 17.25 0.38 5.67
N LEU A 140 16.13 -0.14 5.17
CA LEU A 140 14.84 0.51 5.15
C LEU A 140 13.79 -0.30 5.93
N GLY A 141 12.90 0.41 6.61
CA GLY A 141 11.67 -0.16 7.16
C GLY A 141 10.58 -0.25 6.08
N TYR A 142 9.48 -0.88 6.43
CA TYR A 142 8.29 -0.99 5.61
C TYR A 142 7.13 -0.27 6.27
N LYS A 143 6.36 0.50 5.51
CA LYS A 143 5.20 1.26 6.00
C LYS A 143 3.97 0.99 5.12
N CYS A 144 2.82 0.80 5.74
CA CYS A 144 1.57 0.64 5.03
C CYS A 144 0.36 1.14 5.83
N THR A 145 -0.41 2.05 5.25
CA THR A 145 -1.65 2.55 5.86
C THR A 145 -2.75 1.47 5.91
N LYS A 146 -2.86 0.66 4.85
CA LYS A 146 -3.87 -0.39 4.71
C LYS A 146 -3.22 -1.70 4.23
N PRO A 147 -2.51 -2.41 5.12
CA PRO A 147 -1.89 -3.67 4.76
C PRO A 147 -2.97 -4.72 4.41
N PRO A 148 -2.66 -5.65 3.49
CA PRO A 148 -3.53 -6.78 3.20
C PRO A 148 -3.86 -7.59 4.46
N VAL A 149 -5.08 -8.10 4.50
CA VAL A 149 -5.57 -8.92 5.61
C VAL A 149 -4.76 -10.21 5.71
N ALA A 150 -4.24 -10.51 6.89
CA ALA A 150 -3.46 -11.71 7.14
C ALA A 150 -4.35 -12.86 7.64
N SER A 151 -4.65 -13.81 6.77
CA SER A 151 -5.54 -14.93 7.09
C SER A 151 -4.76 -16.13 7.64
N ALA A 152 -5.25 -16.73 8.72
CA ALA A 152 -4.71 -17.98 9.26
C ALA A 152 -5.11 -19.17 8.37
N ILE A 153 -4.15 -20.06 8.12
CA ILE A 153 -4.37 -21.26 7.32
C ILE A 153 -5.02 -22.32 8.22
N LEU A 154 -6.32 -22.52 8.06
CA LEU A 154 -7.10 -23.51 8.80
C LEU A 154 -7.24 -24.81 7.99
N PRO A 155 -7.44 -25.96 8.65
CA PRO A 155 -7.70 -27.21 7.95
C PRO A 155 -8.93 -27.12 7.03
N ALA A 156 -8.79 -27.71 5.84
CA ALA A 156 -9.82 -27.70 4.81
C ALA A 156 -11.12 -28.36 5.32
N GLY A 157 -12.26 -27.72 5.07
CA GLY A 157 -13.59 -28.24 5.43
C GLY A 157 -14.26 -27.61 6.65
N SER A 158 -13.58 -26.70 7.37
CA SER A 158 -14.15 -26.03 8.55
C SER A 158 -15.17 -24.92 8.22
N GLY A 159 -15.19 -24.39 6.99
CA GLY A 159 -16.06 -23.26 6.60
C GLY A 159 -15.76 -21.95 7.35
N ASN A 160 -14.68 -21.95 8.15
CA ASN A 160 -14.31 -20.89 9.06
C ASN A 160 -13.05 -20.19 8.54
N SER A 161 -12.95 -18.89 8.76
CA SER A 161 -11.71 -18.14 8.52
C SER A 161 -11.42 -17.19 9.67
N VAL A 162 -10.15 -17.15 10.08
CA VAL A 162 -9.66 -16.22 11.09
C VAL A 162 -8.60 -15.38 10.43
N SER A 163 -8.67 -14.07 10.62
CA SER A 163 -7.73 -13.14 10.01
C SER A 163 -7.38 -11.99 10.94
N ILE A 164 -6.15 -11.51 10.84
CA ILE A 164 -5.65 -10.36 11.57
C ILE A 164 -5.59 -9.18 10.61
N GLN A 165 -6.09 -8.04 11.07
CA GLN A 165 -6.09 -6.79 10.33
C GLN A 165 -5.29 -5.75 11.12
N PHE A 166 -4.35 -5.13 10.43
CA PHE A 166 -3.57 -4.01 10.95
C PHE A 166 -4.02 -2.73 10.26
N SER A 167 -4.10 -1.64 11.01
CA SER A 167 -4.27 -0.29 10.46
C SER A 167 -2.99 0.50 10.69
N SER A 168 -2.49 1.16 9.65
CA SER A 168 -1.26 1.96 9.67
C SER A 168 -0.11 1.24 10.37
N LEU A 169 0.41 0.24 9.68
CA LEU A 169 1.54 -0.56 10.13
C LEU A 169 2.86 0.03 9.64
N GLN A 170 3.85 0.08 10.51
CA GLN A 170 5.24 0.33 10.16
C GLN A 170 6.12 -0.68 10.89
N VAL A 171 7.02 -1.33 10.16
CA VAL A 171 7.90 -2.37 10.71
C VAL A 171 9.31 -2.19 10.17
N GLN A 172 10.29 -2.29 11.05
CA GLN A 172 11.68 -2.30 10.68
C GLN A 172 12.37 -3.45 11.42
N PRO A 173 12.63 -4.57 10.74
CA PRO A 173 13.14 -5.78 11.38
C PRO A 173 14.65 -5.80 11.62
N PHE A 174 15.40 -4.92 10.96
CA PHE A 174 16.85 -4.82 11.04
C PHE A 174 17.30 -3.35 11.05
N GLY A 175 18.47 -3.08 11.63
CA GLY A 175 19.12 -1.78 11.52
C GLY A 175 18.40 -0.62 12.22
N VAL A 176 17.52 -0.90 13.18
CA VAL A 176 16.96 0.13 14.06
C VAL A 176 18.10 0.74 14.88
N LYS A 177 18.05 2.05 15.13
CA LYS A 177 19.03 2.76 15.97
C LYS A 177 18.26 3.55 17.03
N ASN A 178 18.58 3.33 18.30
CA ASN A 178 17.96 4.03 19.44
C ASN A 178 16.42 3.94 19.49
N GLY A 179 15.83 2.87 18.95
CA GLY A 179 14.37 2.73 18.87
C GLY A 179 13.70 3.62 17.82
N VAL A 180 14.45 4.38 17.04
CA VAL A 180 13.87 5.24 16.00
C VAL A 180 13.84 4.48 14.68
N PHE A 181 12.71 4.54 14.00
CA PHE A 181 12.59 4.04 12.64
C PHE A 181 13.49 4.86 11.71
N GLY A 182 14.24 4.17 10.87
CA GLY A 182 14.95 4.78 9.76
C GLY A 182 14.00 5.13 8.61
N ASP A 183 14.60 5.37 7.46
CA ASP A 183 13.85 5.58 6.22
C ASP A 183 12.98 4.35 5.91
N VAL A 184 11.84 4.58 5.25
CA VAL A 184 10.83 3.54 5.00
C VAL A 184 10.42 3.47 3.55
N THR A 185 10.08 2.27 3.10
CA THR A 185 9.40 1.99 1.85
C THR A 185 7.91 1.81 2.08
N ASP A 186 7.08 2.52 1.32
CA ASP A 186 5.63 2.35 1.38
C ASP A 186 5.16 1.11 0.60
N CYS A 187 4.04 0.53 1.03
CA CYS A 187 3.42 -0.66 0.42
C CYS A 187 2.79 -0.41 -0.95
N VAL A 188 2.57 0.85 -1.32
CA VAL A 188 1.99 1.21 -2.61
C VAL A 188 3.10 1.64 -3.56
N GLY A 189 3.07 1.11 -4.78
CA GLY A 189 3.93 1.63 -5.84
C GLY A 189 3.56 3.09 -6.14
N TYR A 190 4.55 3.90 -6.50
CA TYR A 190 4.35 5.30 -6.89
C TYR A 190 3.30 5.50 -7.99
N PHE A 191 3.18 4.52 -8.90
CA PHE A 191 2.23 4.53 -10.00
C PHE A 191 1.43 3.22 -10.01
N SER A 192 0.11 3.34 -10.00
CA SER A 192 -0.79 2.18 -10.15
C SER A 192 -0.78 1.67 -11.59
N ILE A 193 -1.23 0.43 -11.79
CA ILE A 193 -1.38 -0.15 -13.13
C ILE A 193 -2.26 0.71 -14.06
N GLY A 194 -3.27 1.39 -13.51
CA GLY A 194 -4.15 2.29 -14.27
C GLY A 194 -3.45 3.58 -14.69
N VAL A 195 -2.56 4.11 -13.85
CA VAL A 195 -1.77 5.30 -14.22
C VAL A 195 -0.76 4.94 -15.31
N TRP A 196 -0.11 3.78 -15.20
CA TRP A 196 0.82 3.30 -16.23
C TRP A 196 0.14 3.09 -17.57
N SER A 197 -1.02 2.43 -17.59
CA SER A 197 -1.75 2.19 -18.85
C SER A 197 -2.21 3.50 -19.48
N SER A 198 -2.73 4.45 -18.69
CA SER A 198 -3.11 5.77 -19.19
C SER A 198 -1.91 6.54 -19.72
N LEU A 199 -0.80 6.56 -18.99
CA LEU A 199 0.40 7.31 -19.37
C LEU A 199 0.96 6.81 -20.70
N ILE A 200 1.02 5.49 -20.90
CA ILE A 200 1.49 4.89 -22.16
C ILE A 200 0.59 5.28 -23.33
N VAL A 201 -0.73 5.21 -23.16
CA VAL A 201 -1.69 5.59 -24.22
C VAL A 201 -1.61 7.09 -24.53
N SER A 202 -1.50 7.95 -23.51
CA SER A 202 -1.34 9.39 -23.70
C SER A 202 -0.06 9.73 -24.46
N ILE A 203 1.07 9.10 -24.13
CA ILE A 203 2.34 9.30 -24.85
C ILE A 203 2.20 8.87 -26.32
N LEU A 204 1.51 7.77 -26.61
CA LEU A 204 1.26 7.29 -27.97
C LEU A 204 0.38 8.25 -28.78
N LEU A 205 -0.69 8.77 -28.19
CA LEU A 205 -1.56 9.73 -28.88
C LEU A 205 -0.83 11.05 -29.15
N VAL A 206 -0.04 11.52 -28.19
CA VAL A 206 0.79 12.72 -28.37
C VAL A 206 1.81 12.51 -29.48
N SER A 207 2.45 11.34 -29.58
CA SER A 207 3.43 11.08 -30.64
C SER A 207 2.83 11.06 -32.04
N VAL A 208 1.64 10.47 -32.21
CA VAL A 208 0.93 10.48 -33.50
C VAL A 208 0.46 11.89 -33.86
N LEU A 209 -0.02 12.66 -32.87
CA LEU A 209 -0.50 14.02 -33.08
C LEU A 209 0.64 14.99 -33.42
N THR A 210 1.78 14.89 -32.72
CA THR A 210 2.96 15.72 -33.04
C THR A 210 3.53 15.34 -34.39
N TYR A 211 3.55 14.05 -34.76
CA TYR A 211 3.94 13.62 -36.10
C TYR A 211 3.02 14.22 -37.18
N GLY A 212 1.70 14.17 -36.98
CA GLY A 212 0.74 14.81 -37.87
C GLY A 212 0.96 16.31 -37.98
N LEU A 213 1.19 17.00 -36.87
CA LEU A 213 1.45 18.44 -36.84
C LEU A 213 2.74 18.81 -37.59
N VAL A 214 3.81 18.04 -37.42
CA VAL A 214 5.08 18.24 -38.13
C VAL A 214 4.86 18.14 -39.65
N MET A 215 4.10 17.14 -40.11
CA MET A 215 3.78 16.98 -41.53
C MET A 215 2.96 18.16 -42.06
N LEU A 216 1.99 18.67 -41.29
CA LEU A 216 1.22 19.87 -41.66
C LEU A 216 2.10 21.12 -41.76
N THR A 217 3.06 21.29 -40.85
CA THR A 217 4.00 22.42 -40.91
C THR A 217 4.97 22.35 -42.10
N SER A 218 5.15 21.17 -42.70
CA SER A 218 6.03 20.98 -43.86
C SER A 218 5.36 21.30 -45.20
N VAL A 219 4.06 21.59 -45.23
CA VAL A 219 3.37 21.96 -46.47
C VAL A 219 3.74 23.40 -46.83
N GLN A 220 4.65 23.56 -47.78
CA GLN A 220 4.96 24.86 -48.37
C GLN A 220 3.84 25.24 -49.36
N PRO A 221 3.27 26.46 -49.26
CA PRO A 221 2.34 26.93 -50.27
C PRO A 221 3.04 27.03 -51.62
N ASN A 222 2.40 26.55 -52.69
CA ASN A 222 2.97 26.61 -54.03
C ASN A 222 3.20 28.05 -54.45
N GLU A 223 4.44 28.40 -54.78
CA GLU A 223 4.82 29.70 -55.32
C GLU A 223 4.44 29.76 -56.81
N ILE A 224 3.15 29.82 -57.12
CA ILE A 224 2.67 30.09 -58.47
C ILE A 224 1.68 31.25 -58.40
N TYR A 225 2.26 32.44 -58.53
CA TYR A 225 1.62 33.50 -59.30
C TYR A 225 2.63 33.97 -60.35
N GLU A 226 2.80 33.16 -61.39
CA GLU A 226 3.47 33.59 -62.62
C GLU A 226 2.61 34.71 -63.24
N ASP A 227 3.06 35.95 -63.04
CA ASP A 227 2.43 37.16 -63.57
C ASP A 227 2.51 37.13 -65.12
N PRO A 228 1.38 37.06 -65.85
CA PRO A 228 1.36 36.78 -67.29
C PRO A 228 1.93 37.91 -68.19
N LYS A 229 2.64 38.91 -67.64
CA LYS A 229 3.13 40.08 -68.38
C LYS A 229 4.63 40.14 -68.67
N LYS A 230 5.45 39.16 -68.25
CA LYS A 230 6.92 39.27 -68.41
C LYS A 230 7.63 38.34 -69.40
N LYS A 231 6.91 37.62 -70.27
CA LYS A 231 7.50 37.04 -71.48
C LYS A 231 7.24 37.90 -72.71
N MET A 232 7.85 39.09 -72.74
CA MET A 232 8.17 39.73 -74.01
C MET A 232 9.60 39.32 -74.36
N ILE A 233 9.74 38.30 -75.22
CA ILE A 233 11.02 38.00 -75.86
C ILE A 233 11.32 39.16 -76.81
N GLN A 234 12.29 40.01 -76.46
CA GLN A 234 12.89 40.92 -77.44
C GLN A 234 13.79 40.09 -78.34
N LEU A 235 13.34 39.84 -79.57
CA LEU A 235 14.23 39.44 -80.66
C LEU A 235 15.09 40.66 -81.00
N GLY A 236 16.32 40.69 -80.48
CA GLY A 236 17.34 41.64 -80.91
C GLY A 236 17.68 41.38 -82.38
N ALA A 237 17.59 42.43 -83.18
CA ALA A 237 18.09 42.46 -84.54
C ALA A 237 19.62 42.33 -84.53
N ASP A 238 20.14 41.26 -85.12
CA ASP A 238 21.53 41.18 -85.51
C ASP A 238 21.72 42.00 -86.80
N ASN A 239 22.69 42.92 -86.75
CA ASN A 239 23.27 43.60 -87.92
C ASN A 239 24.22 42.65 -88.65
#